data_AF-A0A969GK28-F1
#
_entry.id   AF-A0A969GK28-F1
#
_cell.length_a   1.000
_cell.length_b   1.000
_cell.length_c   1.000
_cell.angle_alpha   90.00
_cell.angle_beta   90.00
_cell.angle_gamma   90.00
#
_symmetry.space_group_name_H-M   'P 1'
#
loop_
_entity.id
_entity.type
_entity.pdbx_description
1 polymer ?
#
loop_
_entity_poly.entity_id
_entity_poly.type
_entity_poly.pdbx_seq_one_letter_code
_entity_poly.pdbx_strand_id
1 'polypeptide(L)'
;MLQNLDITAPDSPEKAQRIAEMLGATDYLILSSTRQSAVMPRLPQRFPLTAVHYQELLSGRACFSLVRRWDRGYPLPFLPFGTAWAQEPWRVYDHPIVRIYRRDPCFDADTYATRLRQAMTWRRVWP
;
A
#
# COMPACT_ATOMS: atom_id res chain seq x y z
N MET A 1 11.71 -14.01 -6.31
CA MET A 1 10.79 -14.79 -5.45
C MET A 1 9.65 -13.87 -5.03
N LEU A 2 8.39 -14.32 -5.07
CA LEU A 2 7.25 -13.53 -4.58
C LEU A 2 7.18 -13.62 -3.05
N GLN A 3 7.08 -12.47 -2.38
CA GLN A 3 6.99 -12.38 -0.92
C GLN A 3 5.77 -11.56 -0.51
N ASN A 4 5.22 -11.84 0.68
CA ASN A 4 4.10 -11.10 1.25
C ASN A 4 4.57 -10.21 2.40
N LEU A 5 4.25 -8.91 2.33
CA LEU A 5 4.62 -7.91 3.35
C LEU A 5 3.97 -8.11 4.72
N ASP A 6 3.00 -9.03 4.83
CA ASP A 6 2.24 -9.29 6.06
C ASP A 6 1.61 -8.00 6.61
N ILE A 7 1.02 -7.21 5.70
CA ILE A 7 0.55 -5.85 6.01
C ILE A 7 -0.57 -5.84 7.07
N THR A 8 -1.28 -6.95 7.24
CA THR A 8 -2.40 -7.11 8.18
C THR A 8 -1.98 -7.43 9.61
N ALA A 9 -0.72 -7.82 9.85
CA ALA A 9 -0.22 -8.03 11.20
C ALA A 9 -0.31 -6.75 12.05
N PRO A 10 -0.42 -6.86 13.39
CA PRO A 10 -0.36 -5.69 14.28
C PRO A 10 0.89 -4.84 14.00
N ASP A 11 0.75 -3.52 14.09
CA ASP A 11 1.87 -2.62 13.89
C ASP A 11 2.85 -2.71 15.05
N SER A 12 4.11 -3.03 14.74
CA SER A 12 5.21 -3.18 15.70
C SER A 12 6.51 -2.61 15.10
N PRO A 13 7.50 -2.25 15.93
CA PRO A 13 8.82 -1.85 15.43
C PRO A 13 9.48 -2.90 14.52
N GLU A 14 9.27 -4.19 14.83
CA GLU A 14 9.78 -5.32 14.05
C GLU A 14 9.10 -5.39 12.69
N LYS A 15 7.78 -5.12 12.62
CA LYS A 15 7.06 -5.01 11.35
C LYS A 15 7.62 -3.88 10.48
N ALA A 16 8.00 -2.75 11.09
CA ALA A 16 8.63 -1.63 10.36
C ALA A 16 9.92 -2.06 9.67
N GLN A 17 10.78 -2.74 10.43
CA GLN A 17 12.07 -3.24 9.96
C GLN A 17 11.87 -4.26 8.83
N ARG A 18 11.00 -5.25 9.05
CA ARG A 18 10.68 -6.28 8.06
C ARG A 18 10.14 -5.69 6.76
N ILE A 19 9.21 -4.73 6.83
CA ILE A 19 8.70 -4.05 5.63
C ILE A 19 9.84 -3.37 4.88
N ALA A 20 10.68 -2.61 5.57
CA ALA A 20 11.76 -1.88 4.93
C ALA A 20 12.82 -2.79 4.29
N GLU A 21 13.21 -3.87 4.96
CA GLU A 21 14.14 -4.88 4.43
C GLU A 21 13.58 -5.57 3.19
N MET A 22 12.32 -6.02 3.25
CA MET A 22 11.65 -6.64 2.11
C MET A 22 11.54 -5.69 0.91
N LEU A 23 11.23 -4.41 1.17
CA LEU A 23 11.18 -3.40 0.12
C LEU A 23 12.57 -3.09 -0.43
N GLY A 24 13.62 -3.08 0.39
CA GLY A 24 15.00 -2.89 -0.07
C GLY A 24 15.50 -4.02 -0.95
N ALA A 25 15.02 -5.24 -0.72
CA ALA A 25 15.38 -6.45 -1.46
C ALA A 25 14.47 -6.75 -2.67
N THR A 26 13.53 -5.87 -3.03
CA THR A 26 12.64 -6.07 -4.20
C THR A 26 12.78 -4.95 -5.23
N ASP A 27 12.55 -5.31 -6.49
CA ASP A 27 12.46 -4.34 -7.59
C ASP A 27 11.03 -3.82 -7.77
N TYR A 28 10.03 -4.64 -7.40
CA TYR A 28 8.62 -4.34 -7.59
C TYR A 28 7.79 -4.63 -6.34
N LEU A 29 6.83 -3.74 -6.08
CA LEU A 29 5.78 -3.88 -5.08
C LEU A 29 4.43 -3.95 -5.79
N ILE A 30 3.65 -4.98 -5.50
CA ILE A 30 2.33 -5.18 -6.11
C ILE A 30 1.25 -5.02 -5.02
N LEU A 31 0.36 -4.06 -5.22
CA LEU A 31 -0.92 -4.03 -4.53
C LEU A 31 -1.93 -4.78 -5.40
N SER A 32 -2.25 -6.00 -5.00
CA SER A 32 -3.13 -6.90 -5.76
C SER A 32 -4.59 -6.44 -5.80
N SER A 33 -5.02 -5.60 -4.86
CA SER A 33 -6.33 -4.96 -4.85
C SER A 33 -6.33 -3.73 -3.94
N THR A 34 -7.47 -3.06 -3.86
CA THR A 34 -7.69 -1.94 -2.94
C THR A 34 -8.11 -2.35 -1.53
N ARG A 35 -8.27 -3.65 -1.25
CA ARG A 35 -8.85 -4.16 0.02
C ARG A 35 -8.19 -3.53 1.25
N GLN A 36 -6.86 -3.55 1.28
CA GLN A 36 -6.09 -3.09 2.44
C GLN A 36 -5.79 -1.60 2.33
N SER A 37 -5.36 -1.15 1.14
CA SER A 37 -4.97 0.24 0.91
C SER A 37 -6.14 1.23 1.02
N ALA A 38 -7.40 0.78 0.85
CA ALA A 38 -8.56 1.62 1.05
C ALA A 38 -9.02 1.68 2.52
N VAL A 39 -8.72 0.67 3.34
CA VAL A 39 -9.28 0.58 4.69
C VAL A 39 -8.25 0.97 5.76
N MET A 40 -7.08 0.35 5.75
CA MET A 40 -6.10 0.49 6.84
C MET A 40 -5.63 1.93 7.07
N PRO A 41 -5.39 2.77 6.04
CA PRO A 41 -4.98 4.16 6.27
C PRO A 41 -6.02 5.02 7.01
N ARG A 42 -7.29 4.60 7.01
CA ARG A 42 -8.39 5.30 7.70
C ARG A 42 -8.51 4.92 9.17
N LEU A 43 -7.69 3.99 9.64
CA LEU A 43 -7.67 3.51 11.02
C LEU A 43 -6.29 3.77 11.66
N PRO A 44 -5.76 5.01 11.64
CA PRO A 44 -4.41 5.30 12.13
C PRO A 44 -4.24 5.03 13.63
N GLN A 45 -5.32 5.04 14.41
CA GLN A 45 -5.27 4.68 15.84
C GLN A 45 -4.95 3.19 16.06
N ARG A 46 -5.35 2.33 15.11
CA ARG A 46 -5.08 0.89 15.15
C ARG A 46 -3.84 0.50 14.35
N PHE A 47 -3.60 1.18 13.24
CA PHE A 47 -2.52 0.87 12.31
C PHE A 47 -1.71 2.13 11.92
N PRO A 48 -1.03 2.77 12.88
CA PRO A 48 -0.33 4.03 12.64
C PRO A 48 0.82 3.90 11.63
N LEU A 49 1.59 2.82 11.71
CA LEU A 49 2.69 2.54 10.79
C LEU A 49 2.17 2.21 9.40
N THR A 50 1.15 1.34 9.31
CA THR A 50 0.60 0.95 8.01
C THR A 50 -0.07 2.12 7.30
N ALA A 51 -0.72 3.02 8.05
CA ALA A 51 -1.29 4.24 7.50
C ALA A 51 -0.22 5.12 6.85
N VAL A 52 0.90 5.33 7.54
CA VAL A 52 2.05 6.09 6.99
C VAL A 52 2.68 5.35 5.82
N HIS A 53 2.85 4.02 5.88
CA HIS A 53 3.37 3.24 4.75
C HIS A 53 2.58 3.50 3.46
N TYR A 54 1.24 3.40 3.51
CA TYR A 54 0.40 3.69 2.36
C TYR A 54 0.43 5.16 1.96
N GLN A 55 0.46 6.10 2.90
CA GLN A 55 0.57 7.52 2.58
C GLN A 55 1.87 7.84 1.82
N GLU A 56 3.00 7.33 2.30
CA GLU A 56 4.32 7.50 1.68
C GLU A 56 4.39 6.82 0.32
N LEU A 57 3.85 5.59 0.19
CA LEU A 57 3.82 4.85 -1.07
C LEU A 57 2.97 5.57 -2.13
N LEU A 58 1.74 5.96 -1.77
CA LEU A 58 0.80 6.59 -2.70
C LEU A 58 1.21 8.01 -3.09
N SER A 59 1.96 8.71 -2.23
CA SER A 59 2.52 10.04 -2.53
C SER A 59 3.86 9.99 -3.26
N GLY A 60 4.46 8.81 -3.43
CA GLY A 60 5.79 8.64 -4.03
C GLY A 60 6.97 8.93 -3.09
N ARG A 61 6.72 9.44 -1.87
CA ARG A 61 7.77 9.72 -0.87
C ARG A 61 8.49 8.48 -0.36
N ALA A 62 7.89 7.31 -0.55
CA ALA A 62 8.55 6.03 -0.30
C ALA A 62 9.63 5.68 -1.33
N CYS A 63 9.94 6.48 -2.35
CA CYS A 63 10.85 6.09 -3.45
C CYS A 63 10.37 4.85 -4.21
N PHE A 64 9.06 4.80 -4.48
CA PHE A 64 8.41 3.79 -5.30
C PHE A 64 7.51 4.47 -6.32
N SER A 65 7.85 4.34 -7.60
CA SER A 65 7.09 4.92 -8.70
C SER A 65 6.01 3.96 -9.19
N LEU A 66 4.77 4.43 -9.35
CA LEU A 66 3.70 3.65 -9.96
C LEU A 66 4.00 3.45 -11.45
N VAL A 67 4.36 2.23 -11.85
CA VAL A 67 4.66 1.89 -13.25
C VAL A 67 3.45 1.34 -13.99
N ARG A 68 2.50 0.75 -13.27
CA ARG A 68 1.29 0.21 -13.87
C ARG A 68 0.10 0.24 -12.92
N ARG A 69 -1.04 0.66 -13.47
CA ARG A 69 -2.36 0.46 -12.87
C ARG A 69 -3.20 -0.37 -13.85
N TRP A 70 -3.85 -1.41 -13.33
CA TRP A 70 -4.91 -2.11 -14.03
C TRP A 70 -6.20 -1.93 -13.28
N ASP A 71 -7.19 -1.51 -14.04
CA ASP A 71 -8.57 -1.34 -13.62
C ASP A 71 -9.39 -1.86 -14.79
N ARG A 72 -9.91 -3.09 -14.68
CA ARG A 72 -10.62 -3.74 -15.79
C ARG A 72 -11.98 -3.08 -16.06
N GLY A 73 -12.53 -2.33 -15.10
CA GLY A 73 -13.90 -1.82 -15.19
C GLY A 73 -14.92 -2.95 -15.31
N TYR A 74 -16.14 -2.65 -15.73
CA TYR A 74 -17.15 -3.67 -16.03
C TYR A 74 -16.91 -4.25 -17.43
N PRO A 75 -17.02 -5.58 -17.65
CA PRO A 75 -16.65 -6.22 -18.91
C PRO A 75 -17.76 -6.12 -19.97
N LEU A 76 -18.34 -4.95 -20.18
CA LEU A 76 -19.29 -4.72 -21.27
C LEU A 76 -18.54 -4.36 -22.57
N PRO A 77 -18.83 -5.00 -23.71
CA PRO A 77 -18.31 -4.55 -25.00
C PRO A 77 -18.71 -3.09 -25.27
N PHE A 78 -17.74 -2.26 -25.69
CA PHE A 78 -17.89 -0.87 -26.13
C PHE A 78 -18.39 0.16 -25.09
N LEU A 79 -18.69 -0.25 -23.86
CA LEU A 79 -19.17 0.62 -22.79
C LEU A 79 -18.37 0.43 -21.48
N PRO A 80 -17.07 0.75 -21.46
CA PRO A 80 -16.29 0.66 -20.24
C PRO A 80 -16.73 1.76 -19.26
N PHE A 81 -17.08 1.37 -18.04
CA PHE A 81 -17.28 2.30 -16.93
C PHE A 81 -16.52 1.84 -15.68
N GLY A 82 -16.14 2.81 -14.84
CA GLY A 82 -15.37 2.54 -13.63
C GLY A 82 -16.19 1.75 -12.62
N THR A 83 -15.60 0.75 -11.97
CA THR A 83 -16.30 -0.06 -10.95
C THR A 83 -15.99 0.41 -9.53
N ALA A 84 -15.32 1.57 -9.38
CA ALA A 84 -14.88 2.07 -8.08
C ALA A 84 -16.05 2.40 -7.12
N TRP A 85 -17.22 2.72 -7.67
CA TRP A 85 -18.47 2.96 -6.94
C TRP A 85 -19.25 1.69 -6.57
N ALA A 86 -18.85 0.53 -7.11
CA ALA A 86 -19.51 -0.73 -6.81
C ALA A 86 -19.23 -1.17 -5.36
N GLN A 87 -20.06 -2.09 -4.86
CA GLN A 87 -19.86 -2.69 -3.54
C GLN A 87 -18.50 -3.40 -3.44
N GLU A 88 -18.00 -3.56 -2.22
CA GLU A 88 -16.70 -4.17 -1.93
C GLU A 88 -16.47 -5.52 -2.63
N PRO A 89 -17.44 -6.48 -2.65
CA PRO A 89 -17.24 -7.77 -3.31
C PRO A 89 -16.81 -7.62 -4.78
N TRP A 90 -17.46 -6.70 -5.48
CA TRP A 90 -17.23 -6.46 -6.91
C TRP A 90 -15.86 -5.82 -7.17
N ARG A 91 -15.52 -4.74 -6.46
CA ARG A 91 -14.29 -3.96 -6.73
C ARG A 91 -13.01 -4.53 -6.11
N VAL A 92 -13.14 -5.50 -5.19
CA VAL A 92 -12.00 -6.13 -4.51
C VAL A 92 -11.70 -7.53 -5.04
N TYR A 93 -12.71 -8.36 -5.28
CA TYR A 93 -12.50 -9.77 -5.67
C TYR A 93 -12.73 -9.98 -7.16
N ASP A 94 -13.85 -9.49 -7.71
CA ASP A 94 -14.20 -9.73 -9.12
C ASP A 94 -13.39 -8.81 -10.07
N HIS A 95 -13.27 -7.54 -9.71
CA HIS A 95 -12.66 -6.49 -10.52
C HIS A 95 -11.63 -5.68 -9.70
N PRO A 96 -10.55 -6.33 -9.22
CA PRO A 96 -9.55 -5.66 -8.41
C PRO A 96 -8.81 -4.59 -9.20
N ILE A 97 -8.59 -3.44 -8.55
CA ILE A 97 -7.65 -2.44 -9.04
C ILE A 97 -6.25 -2.85 -8.58
N VAL A 98 -5.46 -3.36 -9.53
CA VAL A 98 -4.07 -3.77 -9.30
C VAL A 98 -3.15 -2.58 -9.55
N ARG A 99 -2.20 -2.36 -8.64
CA ARG A 99 -1.13 -1.35 -8.81
C ARG A 99 0.22 -2.01 -8.68
N ILE A 100 1.12 -1.76 -9.63
CA ILE A 100 2.52 -2.19 -9.58
C ILE A 100 3.38 -0.94 -9.46
N TYR A 101 4.22 -0.94 -8.43
CA TYR A 101 5.24 0.06 -8.18
C TYR A 101 6.61 -0.55 -8.45
N ARG A 102 7.52 0.25 -8.99
CA ARG A 102 8.94 -0.07 -9.10
C ARG A 102 9.71 0.70 -8.04
N ARG A 103 10.66 0.05 -7.38
CA ARG A 103 11.59 0.72 -6.46
C ARG A 103 12.50 1.66 -7.23
N ASP A 104 12.63 2.89 -6.76
CA ASP A 104 13.54 3.86 -7.35
C ASP A 104 14.88 3.88 -6.59
N PRO A 105 15.98 4.34 -7.23
CA PRO A 105 17.32 4.32 -6.62
C PRO A 105 17.46 5.11 -5.30
N CYS A 106 16.55 6.04 -5.02
CA CYS A 106 16.55 6.81 -3.77
C CYS A 106 16.02 6.04 -2.55
N PHE A 107 15.53 4.80 -2.73
CA PHE A 107 15.03 4.00 -1.62
C PHE A 107 16.16 3.57 -0.69
N ASP A 108 16.03 3.93 0.59
CA ASP A 108 16.91 3.51 1.67
C ASP A 108 16.11 2.80 2.77
N ALA A 109 16.47 1.56 3.07
CA ALA A 109 15.72 0.71 3.99
C ALA A 109 15.77 1.25 5.42
N ASP A 110 16.94 1.65 5.90
CA ASP A 110 17.12 2.10 7.29
C ASP A 110 16.37 3.41 7.56
N THR A 111 16.44 4.35 6.62
CA THR A 111 15.67 5.59 6.68
C THR A 111 14.17 5.31 6.64
N TYR A 112 13.72 4.40 5.77
CA TYR A 112 12.30 4.05 5.66
C TYR A 112 11.78 3.37 6.93
N ALA A 113 12.52 2.40 7.49
CA ALA A 113 12.19 1.75 8.76
C ALA A 113 12.09 2.77 9.90
N THR A 114 12.98 3.76 9.94
CA THR A 114 12.97 4.81 10.95
C THR A 114 11.74 5.70 10.84
N ARG A 115 11.34 6.12 9.63
CA ARG A 115 10.08 6.87 9.42
C ARG A 115 8.85 6.07 9.85
N LEU A 116 8.81 4.78 9.50
CA LEU A 116 7.71 3.89 9.87
C LEU A 116 7.60 3.69 11.39
N ARG A 117 8.74 3.55 12.10
CA ARG A 117 8.75 3.49 13.57
C ARG A 117 8.29 4.79 14.23
N GLN A 118 8.70 5.94 13.69
CA GLN A 118 8.24 7.24 14.18
C GLN A 118 6.71 7.34 14.09
N ALA A 119 6.07 6.83 13.04
CA ALA A 119 4.61 6.86 12.92
C ALA A 119 3.88 6.28 14.14
N MET A 120 4.47 5.28 14.80
CA MET A 120 3.89 4.64 15.98
C MET A 120 3.98 5.50 17.25
N THR A 121 4.95 6.42 17.33
CA THR A 121 5.09 7.33 18.48
C THR A 121 4.16 8.54 18.39
N TRP A 122 3.68 8.86 17.18
CA TRP A 122 2.86 10.05 16.92
C TRP A 122 1.37 9.80 17.22
N ARG A 123 0.89 10.34 18.35
CA ARG A 123 -0.54 10.61 18.58
C ARG A 123 -0.98 11.84 17.78
N ARG A 124 -1.10 11.74 16.45
CA ARG A 124 -1.78 12.80 15.69
C ARG A 124 -3.28 12.64 15.86
N VAL A 125 -3.88 13.56 16.62
CA VAL A 125 -5.30 13.91 16.51
C VAL A 125 -5.49 14.38 15.07
N TRP A 126 -6.14 13.58 14.24
CA TRP A 126 -6.64 14.06 12.96
C TRP A 126 -7.87 14.92 13.25
N PRO A 127 -8.03 16.11 12.63
CA PRO A 127 -9.27 16.86 12.72
C PRO A 127 -10.46 16.08 12.13
#